data_AF-A0A1S0U8F4-F1
#
_entry.id   AF-A0A1S0U8F4-F1
#
_cell.length_a   1.000
_cell.length_b   1.000
_cell.length_c   1.000
_cell.angle_alpha   90.00
_cell.angle_beta   90.00
_cell.angle_gamma   90.00
#
_symmetry.space_group_name_H-M   'P 1'
#
loop_
_entity.id
_entity.type
_entity.pdbx_description
1 polymer ?
#
loop_
_entity_poly.entity_id
_entity_poly.type
_entity_poly.pdbx_seq_one_letter_code
_entity_poly.pdbx_strand_id
1 'polypeptide(L)'
;MTTKIKATAYRLAGGSKTVYSADYEEKISTFNSFKKQIEKLIGLVVTLVTDNLATELKQKVSRDTVDSGMNKFEKVGQALYKYSSQIEDDSAVAVLKAAKEVFDDAGQKHRSFRTNMLEKVQKPMKEWIETNAKHVSKELKSVDSKRDELDCAINKLRKKPDDLEVQAVKERAEGTFKDELEKTDKLLDDEIMESVSRAPKYEFDKE
;
A
#
# COMPACT_ATOMS: atom_id res chain seq x y z
N MET A 1 6.12 11.06 23.86
CA MET A 1 4.73 10.94 24.35
C MET A 1 4.29 12.13 25.20
N THR A 2 5.11 12.61 26.14
CA THR A 2 4.76 13.71 27.06
C THR A 2 4.41 15.04 26.37
N THR A 3 5.11 15.40 25.28
CA THR A 3 4.82 16.64 24.52
C THR A 3 3.47 16.59 23.80
N LYS A 4 3.14 15.47 23.14
CA LYS A 4 1.84 15.27 22.48
C LYS A 4 0.66 15.39 23.46
N ILE A 5 0.80 14.83 24.66
CA ILE A 5 -0.21 14.94 25.73
C ILE A 5 -0.36 16.40 26.18
N LYS A 6 0.76 17.10 26.38
CA LYS A 6 0.76 18.52 26.76
C LYS A 6 0.15 19.42 25.68
N ALA A 7 0.48 19.21 24.40
CA ALA A 7 -0.10 19.95 23.27
C ALA A 7 -1.61 19.71 23.20
N THR A 8 -2.05 18.46 23.35
CA THR A 8 -3.48 18.11 23.41
C THR A 8 -4.19 18.79 24.58
N ALA A 9 -3.58 18.78 25.77
CA ALA A 9 -4.15 19.47 26.94
C ALA A 9 -4.27 20.98 26.73
N TYR A 10 -3.27 21.62 26.11
CA TYR A 10 -3.36 23.03 25.75
C TYR A 10 -4.50 23.32 24.78
N ARG A 11 -4.66 22.50 23.73
CA ARG A 11 -5.76 22.63 22.76
C ARG A 11 -7.13 22.49 23.43
N LEU A 12 -7.30 21.50 24.30
CA LEU A 12 -8.54 21.30 25.06
C LEU A 12 -8.87 22.48 25.99
N ALA A 13 -7.86 23.19 26.48
CA ALA A 13 -8.01 24.39 27.30
C ALA A 13 -8.17 25.69 26.49
N GLY A 14 -8.42 25.63 25.17
CA GLY A 14 -8.52 26.82 24.32
C GLY A 14 -7.18 27.49 24.00
N GLY A 15 -6.09 26.72 24.05
CA GLY A 15 -4.75 27.13 23.65
C GLY A 15 -4.63 27.28 22.13
N SER A 16 -3.61 28.03 21.69
CA SER A 16 -3.30 28.18 20.27
C SER A 16 -2.89 26.84 19.65
N LYS A 17 -3.24 26.65 18.38
CA LYS A 17 -2.91 25.48 17.57
C LYS A 17 -2.36 25.94 16.22
N THR A 18 -1.19 25.44 15.88
CA THR A 18 -0.61 25.60 14.55
C THR A 18 -1.40 24.74 13.55
N VAL A 19 -1.77 25.31 12.41
CA VAL A 19 -2.52 24.65 11.34
C VAL A 19 -1.64 24.63 10.09
N TYR A 20 -1.77 23.58 9.29
CA TYR A 20 -1.10 23.51 8.00
C TYR A 20 -1.78 24.41 6.98
N SER A 21 -1.09 24.73 5.88
CA SER A 21 -1.75 25.35 4.73
C SER A 21 -2.73 24.36 4.10
N ALA A 22 -3.77 24.87 3.45
CA ALA A 22 -4.75 24.04 2.74
C ALA A 22 -4.06 23.14 1.70
N ASP A 23 -3.11 23.70 0.94
CA ASP A 23 -2.35 22.98 -0.08
C ASP A 23 -1.58 21.78 0.52
N TYR A 24 -0.94 21.96 1.68
CA TYR A 24 -0.22 20.88 2.34
C TYR A 24 -1.17 19.79 2.87
N GLU A 25 -2.33 20.18 3.41
CA GLU A 25 -3.36 19.22 3.83
C GLU A 25 -3.92 18.43 2.63
N GLU A 26 -4.08 19.06 1.46
CA GLU A 26 -4.50 18.40 0.23
C GLU A 26 -3.47 17.38 -0.26
N LYS A 27 -2.17 17.72 -0.23
CA LYS A 27 -1.09 16.77 -0.58
C LYS A 27 -1.10 15.54 0.35
N ILE A 28 -1.23 15.76 1.66
CA ILE A 28 -1.34 14.67 2.65
C ILE A 28 -2.56 13.79 2.36
N SER A 29 -3.71 14.40 2.09
CA SER A 29 -4.95 13.69 1.79
C SER A 29 -4.80 12.83 0.53
N THR A 30 -4.23 13.40 -0.53
CA THR A 30 -3.97 12.73 -1.81
C THR A 30 -3.06 11.53 -1.63
N PHE A 31 -1.92 11.70 -0.96
CA PHE A 31 -0.97 10.62 -0.67
C PHE A 31 -1.63 9.48 0.13
N ASN A 32 -2.37 9.80 1.20
CA ASN A 32 -3.02 8.79 2.03
C ASN A 32 -4.15 8.06 1.28
N SER A 33 -4.89 8.77 0.43
CA SER A 33 -5.91 8.17 -0.43
C SER A 33 -5.28 7.19 -1.42
N PHE A 34 -4.21 7.60 -2.11
CA PHE A 34 -3.49 6.75 -3.04
C PHE A 34 -2.92 5.51 -2.36
N LYS A 35 -2.25 5.67 -1.22
CA LYS A 35 -1.74 4.56 -0.41
C LYS A 35 -2.84 3.55 -0.08
N LYS A 36 -4.01 4.01 0.37
CA LYS A 36 -5.15 3.15 0.70
C LYS A 36 -5.71 2.42 -0.52
N GLN A 37 -5.67 3.04 -1.70
CA GLN A 37 -6.09 2.40 -2.95
C GLN A 37 -5.10 1.29 -3.35
N ILE A 38 -3.79 1.53 -3.22
CA ILE A 38 -2.76 0.52 -3.49
C ILE A 38 -2.90 -0.68 -2.54
N GLU A 39 -3.09 -0.45 -1.24
CA GLU A 39 -3.33 -1.53 -0.26
C GLU A 39 -4.54 -2.39 -0.61
N LYS A 40 -5.64 -1.77 -1.07
CA LYS A 40 -6.83 -2.48 -1.55
C LYS A 40 -6.54 -3.30 -2.82
N LEU A 41 -5.83 -2.70 -3.78
CA LEU A 41 -5.51 -3.35 -5.05
C LEU A 41 -4.61 -4.57 -4.85
N ILE A 42 -3.62 -4.49 -3.96
CA ILE A 42 -2.80 -5.63 -3.54
C ILE A 42 -3.69 -6.80 -3.09
N GLY A 43 -4.69 -6.52 -2.25
CA GLY A 43 -5.64 -7.51 -1.76
C GLY A 43 -6.50 -8.12 -2.88
N LEU A 44 -7.04 -7.28 -3.76
CA LEU A 44 -7.85 -7.73 -4.91
C LEU A 44 -7.06 -8.64 -5.85
N VAL A 45 -5.78 -8.32 -6.12
CA VAL A 45 -4.92 -9.17 -6.94
C VAL A 45 -4.78 -10.57 -6.34
N VAL A 46 -4.58 -10.69 -5.01
CA VAL A 46 -4.51 -12.02 -4.35
C VAL A 46 -5.80 -12.80 -4.60
N THR A 47 -6.96 -12.17 -4.35
CA THR A 47 -8.26 -12.83 -4.50
C THR A 47 -8.52 -13.26 -5.95
N LEU A 48 -8.10 -12.46 -6.93
CA LEU A 48 -8.25 -12.78 -8.35
C LEU A 48 -7.45 -14.02 -8.76
N VAL A 49 -6.23 -14.17 -8.24
CA VAL A 49 -5.27 -15.20 -8.71
C VAL A 49 -5.20 -16.44 -7.82
N THR A 50 -6.05 -16.53 -6.79
CA THR A 50 -6.11 -17.68 -5.88
C THR A 50 -7.44 -18.42 -6.01
N ASP A 51 -7.37 -19.74 -6.09
CA ASP A 51 -8.54 -20.59 -6.37
C ASP A 51 -9.32 -20.98 -5.10
N ASN A 52 -8.74 -20.78 -3.91
CA ASN A 52 -9.37 -21.11 -2.64
C ASN A 52 -8.78 -20.32 -1.47
N LEU A 53 -9.53 -20.26 -0.37
CA LEU A 53 -9.17 -19.55 0.85
C LEU A 53 -7.82 -19.98 1.43
N ALA A 54 -7.45 -21.26 1.34
CA ALA A 54 -6.16 -21.74 1.85
C ALA A 54 -4.98 -21.18 1.05
N THR A 55 -5.10 -21.13 -0.29
CA THR A 55 -4.10 -20.47 -1.14
C THR A 55 -4.09 -18.95 -0.96
N GLU A 56 -5.25 -18.33 -0.75
CA GLU A 56 -5.37 -16.90 -0.46
C GLU A 56 -4.65 -16.52 0.85
N LEU A 57 -4.92 -17.26 1.94
CA LEU A 57 -4.27 -17.05 3.24
C LEU A 57 -2.77 -17.29 3.17
N LYS A 58 -2.32 -18.35 2.47
CA LYS A 58 -0.89 -18.59 2.25
C LYS A 58 -0.22 -17.45 1.49
N GLN A 59 -0.87 -16.85 0.49
CA GLN A 59 -0.32 -15.70 -0.27
C GLN A 59 -0.37 -14.38 0.52
N LYS A 60 -1.31 -14.25 1.46
CA LYS A 60 -1.36 -13.12 2.40
C LYS A 60 -0.26 -13.20 3.47
N VAL A 61 0.13 -14.41 3.89
CA VAL A 61 1.09 -14.64 4.99
C VAL A 61 2.51 -14.91 4.51
N SER A 62 2.69 -15.67 3.41
CA SER A 62 3.99 -16.07 2.88
C SER A 62 4.38 -15.20 1.69
N ARG A 63 5.58 -14.61 1.75
CA ARG A 63 6.12 -13.75 0.69
C ARG A 63 6.75 -14.53 -0.46
N ASP A 64 7.13 -15.80 -0.26
CA ASP A 64 8.11 -16.43 -1.15
C ASP A 64 7.81 -17.87 -1.64
N THR A 65 6.67 -18.47 -1.33
CA THR A 65 6.41 -19.86 -1.80
C THR A 65 5.00 -20.09 -2.32
N VAL A 66 4.90 -20.11 -3.66
CA VAL A 66 3.75 -20.64 -4.41
C VAL A 66 3.86 -22.16 -4.46
N ASP A 67 3.77 -22.84 -3.33
CA ASP A 67 3.55 -24.29 -3.38
C ASP A 67 2.12 -24.53 -3.88
N SER A 68 2.00 -24.93 -5.13
CA SER A 68 0.72 -25.00 -5.84
C SER A 68 0.50 -26.40 -6.36
N GLY A 69 -0.11 -27.22 -5.49
CA GLY A 69 -0.92 -28.34 -5.93
C GLY A 69 -1.90 -27.93 -7.04
N MET A 70 -2.51 -28.91 -7.68
CA MET A 70 -3.28 -28.72 -8.91
C MET A 70 -4.28 -27.54 -8.81
N ASN A 71 -4.25 -26.64 -9.79
CA ASN A 71 -5.25 -25.58 -9.88
C ASN A 71 -6.61 -26.15 -10.33
N LYS A 72 -7.65 -25.31 -10.35
CA LYS A 72 -9.01 -25.77 -10.69
C LYS A 72 -9.11 -26.45 -12.06
N PHE A 73 -8.36 -26.00 -13.06
CA PHE A 73 -8.37 -26.58 -14.41
C PHE A 73 -7.68 -27.94 -14.42
N GLU A 74 -6.49 -28.02 -13.82
CA GLU A 74 -5.72 -29.26 -13.68
C GLU A 74 -6.50 -30.32 -12.89
N LYS A 75 -7.25 -29.92 -11.84
CA LYS A 75 -8.13 -30.82 -11.09
C LYS A 75 -9.23 -31.41 -11.96
N VAL A 76 -9.86 -30.59 -12.81
CA VAL A 76 -10.89 -31.07 -13.76
C VAL A 76 -10.28 -32.01 -14.79
N GLY A 77 -9.16 -31.63 -15.40
CA GLY A 77 -8.44 -32.50 -16.34
C GLY A 77 -8.11 -33.87 -15.72
N GLN A 78 -7.56 -33.87 -14.50
CA GLN A 78 -7.24 -35.10 -13.78
C GLN A 78 -8.47 -35.97 -13.48
N ALA A 79 -9.60 -35.35 -13.15
CA ALA A 79 -10.86 -36.05 -12.94
C ALA A 79 -11.35 -36.71 -14.24
N LEU A 80 -11.35 -35.99 -15.36
CA LEU A 80 -11.74 -36.52 -16.68
C LEU A 80 -10.86 -37.70 -17.08
N TYR A 81 -9.55 -37.59 -16.89
CA TYR A 81 -8.62 -38.68 -17.15
C TYR A 81 -8.92 -39.91 -16.28
N LYS A 82 -9.20 -39.71 -14.98
CA LYS A 82 -9.56 -40.81 -14.07
C LYS A 82 -10.88 -41.50 -14.45
N TYR A 83 -11.85 -40.76 -14.96
CA TYR A 83 -13.10 -41.37 -15.45
C TYR A 83 -12.91 -42.10 -16.77
N SER A 84 -12.01 -41.63 -17.63
CA SER A 84 -11.70 -42.31 -18.89
C SER A 84 -11.20 -43.75 -18.70
N SER A 85 -10.57 -44.07 -17.57
CA SER A 85 -10.13 -45.45 -17.28
C SER A 85 -11.24 -46.36 -16.73
N GLN A 86 -12.48 -45.87 -16.63
CA GLN A 86 -13.62 -46.60 -16.06
C GLN A 86 -14.74 -46.81 -17.10
N ILE A 87 -14.52 -46.41 -18.34
CA ILE A 87 -15.48 -46.47 -19.44
C ILE A 87 -14.96 -47.45 -20.48
N GLU A 88 -15.85 -48.30 -21.01
CA GLU A 88 -15.51 -49.33 -22.01
C GLU A 88 -15.55 -48.79 -23.46
N ASP A 89 -16.26 -47.69 -23.71
CA ASP A 89 -16.35 -47.06 -25.03
C ASP A 89 -15.05 -46.31 -25.38
N ASP A 90 -14.25 -46.92 -26.26
CA ASP A 90 -12.97 -46.37 -26.72
C ASP A 90 -13.08 -44.96 -27.33
N SER A 91 -14.20 -44.63 -27.99
CA SER A 91 -14.42 -43.29 -28.56
C SER A 91 -14.62 -42.26 -27.45
N ALA A 92 -15.44 -42.57 -26.46
CA ALA A 92 -15.65 -41.71 -25.29
C ALA A 92 -14.35 -41.56 -24.47
N VAL A 93 -13.57 -42.64 -24.33
CA VAL A 93 -12.26 -42.62 -23.66
C VAL A 93 -11.29 -41.67 -24.37
N ALA A 94 -11.21 -41.74 -25.71
CA ALA A 94 -10.34 -40.85 -26.49
C ALA A 94 -10.72 -39.37 -26.30
N VAL A 95 -12.02 -39.05 -26.31
CA VAL A 95 -12.53 -37.69 -26.08
C VAL A 95 -12.14 -37.18 -24.69
N LEU A 96 -12.31 -37.99 -23.63
CA LEU A 96 -11.96 -37.59 -22.27
C LEU A 96 -10.46 -37.37 -22.07
N LYS A 97 -9.62 -38.16 -22.75
CA LYS A 97 -8.17 -37.97 -22.74
C LYS A 97 -7.78 -36.67 -23.47
N ALA A 98 -8.36 -36.39 -24.63
CA ALA A 98 -8.13 -35.12 -25.32
C ALA A 98 -8.60 -33.91 -24.49
N ALA A 99 -9.74 -34.03 -23.81
CA ALA A 99 -10.23 -32.98 -22.91
C ALA A 99 -9.26 -32.70 -21.75
N LYS A 100 -8.60 -33.73 -21.20
CA LYS A 100 -7.54 -33.56 -20.19
C LYS A 100 -6.44 -32.62 -20.68
N GLU A 101 -5.95 -32.83 -21.91
CA GLU A 101 -4.87 -32.01 -22.48
C GLU A 101 -5.28 -30.54 -22.59
N VAL A 102 -6.53 -30.26 -22.99
CA VAL A 102 -7.08 -28.90 -23.02
C VAL A 102 -7.11 -28.26 -21.62
N PHE A 103 -7.52 -29.02 -20.60
CA PHE A 103 -7.55 -28.53 -19.22
C PHE A 103 -6.15 -28.33 -18.62
N ASP A 104 -5.17 -29.17 -19.00
CA ASP A 104 -3.78 -29.00 -18.60
C ASP A 104 -3.19 -27.71 -19.20
N ASP A 105 -3.43 -27.43 -20.48
CA ASP A 105 -3.01 -26.17 -21.14
C ASP A 105 -3.64 -24.94 -20.48
N ALA A 106 -4.96 -24.99 -20.21
CA ALA A 106 -5.64 -23.94 -19.45
C ALA A 106 -5.04 -23.77 -18.04
N GLY A 107 -4.67 -24.88 -17.40
CA GLY A 107 -3.97 -24.90 -16.12
C GLY A 107 -2.62 -24.20 -16.17
N GLN A 108 -1.80 -24.46 -17.19
CA GLN A 108 -0.51 -23.78 -17.38
C GLN A 108 -0.69 -22.29 -17.63
N LYS A 109 -1.62 -21.90 -18.49
CA LYS A 109 -1.95 -20.48 -18.73
C LYS A 109 -2.39 -19.78 -17.45
N HIS A 110 -3.20 -20.43 -16.61
CA HIS A 110 -3.60 -19.91 -15.31
C HIS A 110 -2.40 -19.74 -14.35
N ARG A 111 -1.47 -20.70 -14.32
CA ARG A 111 -0.22 -20.58 -13.53
C ARG A 111 0.60 -19.38 -13.99
N SER A 112 0.82 -19.23 -15.29
CA SER A 112 1.57 -18.09 -15.85
C SER A 112 0.89 -16.75 -15.55
N PHE A 113 -0.44 -16.67 -15.69
CA PHE A 113 -1.20 -15.47 -15.34
C PHE A 113 -1.04 -15.10 -13.87
N ARG A 114 -1.21 -16.09 -12.97
CA ARG A 114 -1.01 -15.90 -11.53
C ARG A 114 0.40 -15.38 -11.23
N THR A 115 1.44 -16.03 -11.76
CA THR A 115 2.83 -15.60 -11.54
C THR A 115 3.05 -14.18 -12.02
N ASN A 116 2.62 -13.84 -13.24
CA ASN A 116 2.75 -12.49 -13.78
C ASN A 116 2.05 -11.44 -12.92
N MET A 117 0.82 -11.70 -12.47
CA MET A 117 0.09 -10.78 -11.60
C MET A 117 0.77 -10.58 -10.24
N LEU A 118 1.32 -11.64 -9.66
CA LEU A 118 2.03 -11.54 -8.38
C LEU A 118 3.36 -10.80 -8.53
N GLU A 119 4.15 -11.13 -9.55
CA GLU A 119 5.50 -10.59 -9.74
C GLU A 119 5.52 -9.19 -10.34
N LYS A 120 4.65 -8.90 -11.32
CA LYS A 120 4.71 -7.66 -12.09
C LYS A 120 3.73 -6.59 -11.61
N VAL A 121 2.67 -6.99 -10.90
CA VAL A 121 1.65 -6.05 -10.40
C VAL A 121 1.74 -5.95 -8.89
N GLN A 122 1.57 -7.07 -8.17
CA GLN A 122 1.48 -7.02 -6.72
C GLN A 122 2.83 -6.69 -6.04
N LYS A 123 3.92 -7.34 -6.46
CA LYS A 123 5.22 -7.19 -5.81
C LYS A 123 5.72 -5.73 -5.83
N PRO A 124 5.71 -5.00 -6.96
CA PRO A 124 6.08 -3.58 -6.96
C PRO A 124 5.21 -2.71 -6.04
N MET A 125 3.90 -2.98 -5.98
CA MET A 125 2.99 -2.27 -5.07
C MET A 125 3.32 -2.55 -3.60
N LYS A 126 3.63 -3.80 -3.24
CA LYS A 126 4.07 -4.17 -1.88
C LYS A 126 5.41 -3.50 -1.53
N GLU A 127 6.36 -3.51 -2.45
CA GLU A 127 7.66 -2.85 -2.28
C GLU A 127 7.46 -1.36 -2.01
N TRP A 128 6.68 -0.66 -2.84
CA TRP A 128 6.36 0.75 -2.66
C TRP A 128 5.72 1.06 -1.29
N ILE A 129 4.79 0.21 -0.81
CA ILE A 129 4.19 0.35 0.52
C ILE A 129 5.24 0.21 1.63
N GLU A 130 6.15 -0.74 1.50
CA GLU A 130 7.13 -1.08 2.52
C GLU A 130 8.33 -0.13 2.56
N THR A 131 8.65 0.53 1.46
CA THR A 131 9.74 1.50 1.33
C THR A 131 9.23 2.93 1.36
N ASN A 132 8.74 3.42 0.22
CA ASN A 132 8.40 4.81 -0.05
C ASN A 132 7.27 5.27 0.86
N ALA A 133 6.13 4.59 0.82
CA ALA A 133 4.96 5.02 1.56
C ALA A 133 5.20 4.99 3.08
N LYS A 134 5.99 4.02 3.56
CA LYS A 134 6.41 3.92 4.96
C LYS A 134 7.34 5.06 5.36
N HIS A 135 8.28 5.45 4.49
CA HIS A 135 9.17 6.57 4.73
C HIS A 135 8.40 7.89 4.81
N VAL A 136 7.56 8.21 3.82
CA VAL A 136 6.71 9.40 3.82
C VAL A 136 5.82 9.43 5.07
N SER A 137 5.19 8.30 5.42
CA SER A 137 4.38 8.19 6.64
C SER A 137 5.17 8.46 7.94
N LYS A 138 6.48 8.21 7.95
CA LYS A 138 7.36 8.48 9.10
C LYS A 138 7.68 9.98 9.19
N GLU A 139 8.02 10.62 8.07
CA GLU A 139 8.31 12.05 8.03
C GLU A 139 7.06 12.88 8.39
N LEU A 140 5.87 12.50 7.90
CA LEU A 140 4.60 13.14 8.30
C LEU A 140 4.39 13.10 9.83
N LYS A 141 4.68 11.96 10.47
CA LYS A 141 4.61 11.84 11.94
C LYS A 141 5.67 12.69 12.64
N SER A 142 6.82 12.89 12.02
CA SER A 142 7.88 13.78 12.52
C SER A 142 7.39 15.23 12.52
N VAL A 143 6.84 15.71 11.40
CA VAL A 143 6.24 17.05 11.28
C VAL A 143 5.13 17.25 12.32
N ASP A 144 4.23 16.28 12.49
CA ASP A 144 3.19 16.32 13.54
C ASP A 144 3.79 16.49 14.95
N SER A 145 4.90 15.79 15.24
CA SER A 145 5.59 15.90 16.53
C SER A 145 6.23 17.29 16.72
N LYS A 146 6.82 17.85 15.66
CA LYS A 146 7.41 19.21 15.70
C LYS A 146 6.34 20.29 15.83
N ARG A 147 5.18 20.10 15.21
CA ARG A 147 4.00 20.94 15.43
C ARG A 147 3.54 20.90 16.88
N ASP A 148 3.47 19.72 17.49
CA ASP A 148 3.10 19.57 18.90
C ASP A 148 4.11 20.26 19.84
N GLU A 149 5.42 20.22 19.51
CA GLU A 149 6.48 20.95 20.22
C GLU A 149 6.28 22.47 20.12
N LEU A 150 6.03 22.98 18.92
CA LEU A 150 5.76 24.39 18.65
C LEU A 150 4.51 24.87 19.39
N ASP A 151 3.41 24.13 19.32
CA ASP A 151 2.17 24.44 20.04
C ASP A 151 2.41 24.52 21.56
N CYS A 152 3.20 23.61 22.11
CA CYS A 152 3.58 23.66 23.52
C CYS A 152 4.38 24.92 23.86
N ALA A 153 5.31 25.34 23.00
CA ALA A 153 6.13 26.53 23.21
C ALA A 153 5.29 27.82 23.13
N ILE A 154 4.43 27.94 22.11
CA ILE A 154 3.51 29.08 21.94
C ILE A 154 2.61 29.23 23.19
N ASN A 155 2.00 28.14 23.65
CA ASN A 155 1.09 28.19 24.79
C ASN A 155 1.80 28.44 26.13
N LYS A 156 3.07 28.06 26.27
CA LYS A 156 3.91 28.44 27.42
C LYS A 156 4.23 29.94 27.37
N LEU A 157 4.64 30.46 26.22
CA LEU A 157 4.96 31.87 26.04
C LEU A 157 3.76 32.76 26.34
N ARG A 158 2.55 32.36 25.91
CA ARG A 158 1.30 33.05 26.26
C ARG A 158 1.10 33.23 27.77
N LYS A 159 1.60 32.32 28.60
CA LYS A 159 1.51 32.41 30.08
C LYS A 159 2.65 33.21 30.70
N LYS A 160 3.75 33.43 29.98
CA LYS A 160 4.97 34.09 30.44
C LYS A 160 5.58 34.93 29.29
N PRO A 161 4.93 36.02 28.89
CA PRO A 161 5.31 36.74 27.67
C PRO A 161 6.71 37.37 27.75
N ASP A 162 7.13 37.81 28.94
CA ASP A 162 8.40 38.53 29.16
C ASP A 162 9.59 37.59 29.45
N ASP A 163 9.36 36.27 29.44
CA ASP A 163 10.39 35.27 29.75
C ASP A 163 11.25 35.01 28.51
N LEU A 164 12.46 35.59 28.50
CA LEU A 164 13.43 35.50 27.40
C LEU A 164 13.82 34.04 27.07
N GLU A 165 13.86 33.16 28.06
CA GLU A 165 14.17 31.74 27.84
C GLU A 165 13.02 31.05 27.08
N VAL A 166 11.78 31.37 27.45
CA VAL A 166 10.58 30.83 26.78
C VAL A 166 10.43 31.39 25.36
N GLN A 167 10.81 32.65 25.13
CA GLN A 167 10.87 33.23 23.78
C GLN A 167 11.87 32.48 22.89
N ALA A 168 13.11 32.28 23.37
CA ALA A 168 14.15 31.56 22.64
C ALA A 168 13.75 30.09 22.32
N VAL A 169 13.04 29.42 23.24
CA VAL A 169 12.50 28.07 23.00
C VAL A 169 11.44 28.07 21.90
N LYS A 170 10.56 29.08 21.84
CA LYS A 170 9.56 29.20 20.78
C LYS A 170 10.22 29.40 19.42
N GLU A 171 11.20 30.30 19.31
CA GLU A 171 11.92 30.55 18.06
C GLU A 171 12.62 29.29 17.53
N ARG A 172 13.29 28.55 18.42
CA ARG A 172 13.93 27.27 18.05
C ARG A 172 12.91 26.23 17.57
N ALA A 173 11.78 26.12 18.25
CA ALA A 173 10.72 25.18 17.89
C ALA A 173 10.07 25.54 16.55
N GLU A 174 9.92 26.84 16.27
CA GLU A 174 9.39 27.34 15.00
C GLU A 174 10.34 27.07 13.83
N GLY A 175 11.64 27.35 14.00
CA GLY A 175 12.65 27.01 12.99
C GLY A 175 12.68 25.51 12.70
N THR A 176 12.73 24.68 13.74
CA THR A 176 12.72 23.21 13.58
C THR A 176 11.45 22.70 12.89
N PHE A 177 10.29 23.27 13.23
CA PHE A 177 9.02 22.91 12.58
C PHE A 177 9.02 23.31 11.10
N LYS A 178 9.49 24.53 10.78
CA LYS A 178 9.54 25.02 9.41
C LYS A 178 10.46 24.18 8.54
N ASP A 179 11.66 23.87 9.02
CA ASP A 179 12.64 23.07 8.28
C ASP A 179 12.10 21.65 7.99
N GLU A 180 11.48 21.02 8.99
CA GLU A 180 10.91 19.67 8.83
C GLU A 180 9.68 19.70 7.91
N LEU A 181 8.86 20.75 7.98
CA LEU A 181 7.70 20.94 7.12
C LEU A 181 8.11 21.10 5.66
N GLU A 182 9.08 21.98 5.37
CA GLU A 182 9.58 22.23 4.01
C GLU A 182 10.21 20.98 3.39
N LYS A 183 11.03 20.26 4.17
CA LYS A 183 11.61 18.98 3.76
C LYS A 183 10.53 17.95 3.42
N THR A 184 9.50 17.84 4.25
CA THR A 184 8.44 16.83 4.06
C THR A 184 7.47 17.21 2.95
N ASP A 185 7.20 18.51 2.75
CA ASP A 185 6.40 19.02 1.63
C ASP A 185 7.03 18.68 0.29
N LYS A 186 8.35 18.92 0.17
CA LYS A 186 9.09 18.51 -1.02
C LYS A 186 9.05 17.00 -1.25
N LEU A 187 9.20 16.21 -0.19
CA LEU A 187 9.11 14.75 -0.29
C LEU A 187 7.73 14.28 -0.78
N LEU A 188 6.64 14.94 -0.36
CA LEU A 188 5.29 14.66 -0.85
C LEU A 188 5.16 15.00 -2.33
N ASP A 189 5.67 16.16 -2.77
CA ASP A 189 5.62 16.56 -4.18
C ASP A 189 6.41 15.60 -5.06
N ASP A 190 7.61 15.20 -4.64
CA ASP A 190 8.44 14.25 -5.36
C ASP A 190 7.71 12.90 -5.50
N GLU A 191 7.08 12.40 -4.43
CA GLU A 191 6.35 11.13 -4.46
C GLU A 191 5.06 11.19 -5.31
N ILE A 192 4.34 12.31 -5.27
CA ILE A 192 3.14 12.53 -6.08
C ILE A 192 3.52 12.66 -7.57
N MET A 193 4.55 13.44 -7.90
CA MET A 193 5.02 13.60 -9.29
C MET A 193 5.64 12.32 -9.85
N GLU A 194 6.42 11.58 -9.06
CA GLU A 194 7.01 10.31 -9.48
C GLU A 194 5.91 9.26 -9.75
N SER A 195 4.85 9.25 -8.96
CA SER A 195 3.67 8.41 -9.18
C SER A 195 2.92 8.76 -10.48
N VAL A 196 2.92 10.02 -10.91
CA VAL A 196 2.28 10.47 -12.17
C VAL A 196 3.17 10.23 -13.39
N SER A 197 4.47 10.47 -13.27
CA SER A 197 5.44 10.35 -14.38
C SER A 197 5.80 8.91 -14.75
N ARG A 198 5.64 7.96 -13.81
CA ARG A 198 5.80 6.51 -14.05
C ARG A 198 4.53 5.83 -14.58
N ALA A 199 3.42 6.55 -14.74
CA ALA A 199 2.24 5.99 -15.39
C ALA A 199 2.62 5.65 -16.85
N PRO A 200 2.45 4.39 -17.30
CA PRO A 200 2.69 4.06 -18.68
C PRO A 200 1.81 4.96 -19.55
N LYS A 201 2.41 5.68 -20.49
CA LYS A 201 1.67 6.24 -21.62
C LYS A 201 1.15 5.03 -22.40
N TYR A 202 -0.07 4.62 -22.10
CA TYR A 202 -0.77 3.62 -22.90
C TYR A 202 -1.06 4.27 -24.25
N GLU A 203 -0.13 4.14 -25.18
CA GLU A 203 -0.46 4.19 -26.60
C GLU A 203 -1.31 2.95 -26.87
N PHE A 204 -2.62 3.15 -26.90
CA PHE A 204 -3.51 2.20 -27.53
C PHE A 204 -3.14 2.21 -29.02
N ASP A 205 -2.27 1.30 -29.41
CA ASP A 205 -2.11 0.93 -30.81
C ASP A 205 -3.49 0.53 -31.32
N LYS A 206 -4.03 1.38 -32.20
CA LYS A 206 -5.24 1.09 -32.96
C LYS A 206 -4.87 0.03 -33.99
N GLU A 207 -5.35 -1.19 -33.78
CA GLU A 207 -5.59 -2.12 -34.88
C GLU A 207 -6.78 -1.64 -35.73
#